data_AF-A0A6G3TIB5-F1
#
_entry.id   AF-A0A6G3TIB5-F1
#
_cell.length_a   1.000
_cell.length_b   1.000
_cell.length_c   1.000
_cell.angle_alpha   90.00
_cell.angle_beta   90.00
_cell.angle_gamma   90.00
#
_symmetry.space_group_name_H-M   'P 1'
#
loop_
_entity.id
_entity.type
_entity.pdbx_description
1 polymer ?
#
loop_
_entity_poly.entity_id
_entity_poly.type
_entity_poly.pdbx_seq_one_letter_code
_entity_poly.pdbx_strand_id
1 'polypeptide(L)'
;AGVRRRGEEAQRAAAAGDLTVLIGYDLRYWRELATLFGNPYLCDFLHRLRVQSWVCTVQHLRRLSELRGALWSGHTALVDALARRDVPGARALVDAYNSHSLALIEGLAGE
;
A
#
# COMPACT_ATOMS: atom_id res chain seq x y z
N ALA A 1 -1.92 -11.26 -13.87
CA ALA A 1 -0.45 -11.38 -13.81
C ALA A 1 0.25 -10.07 -13.40
N GLY A 2 -0.25 -8.89 -13.79
CA GLY A 2 0.36 -7.59 -13.42
C GLY A 2 0.35 -7.30 -11.92
N VAL A 3 -0.82 -7.45 -11.26
CA VAL A 3 -1.01 -7.13 -9.84
C VAL A 3 -0.02 -7.86 -8.93
N ARG A 4 0.15 -9.18 -9.11
CA ARG A 4 1.07 -9.99 -8.29
C ARG A 4 2.51 -9.50 -8.40
N ARG A 5 3.02 -9.30 -9.62
CA ARG A 5 4.38 -8.78 -9.84
C ARG A 5 4.58 -7.40 -9.21
N ARG A 6 3.58 -6.51 -9.33
CA ARG A 6 3.63 -5.18 -8.70
C ARG A 6 3.63 -5.29 -7.17
N GLY A 7 2.89 -6.24 -6.61
CA GLY A 7 2.91 -6.52 -5.17
C GLY A 7 4.27 -7.04 -4.68
N GLU A 8 4.91 -7.93 -5.44
CA GLU A 8 6.26 -8.42 -5.13
C GLU A 8 7.32 -7.31 -5.17
N GLU A 9 7.26 -6.42 -6.16
CA GLU A 9 8.15 -5.25 -6.23
C GLU A 9 7.90 -4.26 -5.09
N ALA A 10 6.63 -4.00 -4.74
CA ALA A 10 6.28 -3.15 -3.60
C ALA A 10 6.82 -3.75 -2.28
N GLN A 11 6.64 -5.05 -2.07
CA GLN A 11 7.15 -5.76 -0.90
C GLN A 11 8.68 -5.71 -0.83
N ARG A 12 9.38 -5.90 -1.95
CA ARG A 12 10.85 -5.79 -2.01
C ARG A 12 11.32 -4.38 -1.71
N ALA A 13 10.67 -3.36 -2.26
CA ALA A 13 11.00 -1.96 -1.99
C ALA A 13 10.76 -1.58 -0.52
N ALA A 14 9.65 -2.03 0.08
CA ALA A 14 9.37 -1.85 1.51
C ALA A 14 10.44 -2.50 2.40
N ALA A 15 10.85 -3.72 2.08
CA ALA A 15 11.91 -4.43 2.82
C ALA A 15 13.29 -3.75 2.66
N ALA A 16 13.57 -3.18 1.49
CA ALA A 16 14.81 -2.45 1.21
C ALA A 16 14.82 -1.01 1.76
N GLY A 17 13.65 -0.47 2.14
CA GLY A 17 13.51 0.93 2.54
C GLY A 17 13.55 1.92 1.36
N ASP A 18 13.34 1.44 0.12
CA ASP A 18 13.30 2.30 -1.07
C ASP A 18 11.93 2.97 -1.19
N LEU A 19 11.82 4.15 -0.58
CA LEU A 19 10.58 4.90 -0.49
C LEU A 19 10.02 5.32 -1.86
N THR A 20 10.88 5.76 -2.79
CA THR A 20 10.40 6.27 -4.09
C THR A 20 9.87 5.12 -4.94
N VAL A 21 10.58 4.00 -4.94
CA VAL A 21 10.16 2.79 -5.67
C VAL A 21 8.89 2.20 -5.03
N LEU A 22 8.80 2.16 -3.70
CA LEU A 22 7.61 1.68 -2.99
C LEU A 22 6.37 2.48 -3.39
N ILE A 23 6.40 3.81 -3.29
CA ILE A 23 5.24 4.67 -3.57
C ILE A 23 4.72 4.41 -4.99
N GLY A 24 5.63 4.33 -5.97
CA GLY A 24 5.27 4.06 -7.35
C GLY A 24 4.61 2.69 -7.56
N TYR A 25 5.10 1.65 -6.90
CA TYR A 25 4.51 0.32 -6.99
C TYR A 25 3.22 0.17 -6.19
N ASP A 26 3.12 0.76 -5.00
CA ASP A 26 1.92 0.76 -4.16
C ASP A 26 0.74 1.42 -4.90
N LEU A 27 0.92 2.62 -5.45
CA LEU A 27 -0.12 3.32 -6.20
C LEU A 27 -0.60 2.53 -7.42
N ARG A 28 0.32 1.90 -8.16
CA ARG A 28 -0.02 1.08 -9.34
C ARG A 28 -0.69 -0.23 -8.94
N TYR A 29 -0.21 -0.86 -7.88
CA TYR A 29 -0.78 -2.09 -7.33
C TYR A 29 -2.24 -1.88 -6.95
N TRP A 30 -2.54 -0.86 -6.14
CA TRP A 30 -3.89 -0.60 -5.67
C TRP A 30 -4.84 -0.17 -6.79
N ARG A 31 -4.34 0.60 -7.75
CA ARG A 31 -5.14 1.01 -8.92
C ARG A 31 -5.55 -0.21 -9.74
N GLU A 32 -4.60 -1.08 -10.10
CA GLU A 32 -4.89 -2.29 -10.87
C GLU A 32 -5.80 -3.24 -10.08
N LEU A 33 -5.55 -3.41 -8.77
CA LEU A 33 -6.38 -4.24 -7.92
C LEU A 33 -7.83 -3.73 -7.87
N ALA A 34 -8.03 -2.43 -7.66
CA ALA A 34 -9.36 -1.83 -7.63
C ALA A 34 -10.11 -2.00 -8.96
N THR A 35 -9.41 -1.85 -10.09
CA THR A 35 -10.03 -2.01 -11.42
C THR A 35 -10.61 -3.40 -11.68
N LEU A 36 -10.12 -4.45 -10.99
CA LEU A 36 -10.68 -5.80 -11.08
C LEU A 36 -12.12 -5.89 -10.55
N PHE A 37 -12.53 -4.97 -9.68
CA PHE A 37 -13.87 -4.97 -9.08
C PHE A 37 -14.89 -4.12 -9.84
N GLY A 38 -14.51 -3.51 -10.97
CA GLY A 38 -15.45 -2.99 -11.97
C GLY A 38 -16.21 -1.71 -11.63
N ASN A 39 -15.80 -0.93 -10.63
CA ASN A 39 -16.38 0.39 -10.33
C ASN A 39 -15.36 1.52 -10.60
N PRO A 40 -15.36 2.12 -11.81
CA PRO A 40 -14.38 3.14 -12.19
C PRO A 40 -14.37 4.36 -11.26
N TYR A 41 -15.56 4.80 -10.82
CA TYR A 41 -15.69 5.95 -9.94
C TYR A 41 -15.01 5.71 -8.60
N LEU A 42 -15.28 4.56 -7.98
CA LEU A 42 -14.66 4.18 -6.72
C LEU A 42 -13.14 3.99 -6.89
N CYS A 43 -12.71 3.39 -8.00
CA CYS A 43 -11.29 3.21 -8.30
C CYS A 43 -10.55 4.55 -8.38
N ASP A 44 -11.11 5.51 -9.11
CA ASP A 44 -10.51 6.83 -9.28
C ASP A 44 -10.51 7.63 -7.97
N PHE A 45 -11.61 7.56 -7.21
CA PHE A 45 -11.71 8.17 -5.89
C PHE A 45 -10.62 7.63 -4.95
N LEU A 46 -10.52 6.30 -4.82
CA LEU A 46 -9.52 5.65 -3.96
C LEU A 46 -8.08 5.90 -4.44
N HIS A 47 -7.86 6.03 -5.74
CA HIS A 47 -6.56 6.38 -6.29
C HIS A 47 -6.15 7.80 -5.90
N ARG A 48 -7.03 8.80 -6.10
CA ARG A 48 -6.80 10.20 -5.66
C ARG A 48 -6.59 10.27 -4.15
N LEU A 49 -7.44 9.55 -3.42
CA LEU A 49 -7.27 9.05 -2.05
C LEU A 49 -5.80 8.91 -1.66
N ARG A 50 -5.23 7.81 -2.15
CA ARG A 50 -3.88 7.37 -1.83
C ARG A 50 -2.80 8.33 -2.31
N VAL A 51 -2.98 8.99 -3.45
CA VAL A 51 -2.02 9.99 -3.94
C VAL A 51 -1.88 11.13 -2.93
N GLN A 52 -2.99 11.68 -2.44
CA GLN A 52 -2.95 12.77 -1.46
C GLN A 52 -2.37 12.31 -0.11
N SER A 53 -2.71 11.09 0.34
CA SER A 53 -2.08 10.51 1.54
C SER A 53 -0.56 10.42 1.39
N TRP A 54 -0.07 9.91 0.26
CA TRP A 54 1.37 9.81 0.01
C TRP A 54 2.07 11.17 -0.09
N VAL A 55 1.44 12.19 -0.70
CA VAL A 55 1.99 13.56 -0.77
C VAL A 55 2.24 14.12 0.63
N CYS A 56 1.35 13.84 1.59
CA CYS A 56 1.53 14.21 2.99
C CYS A 56 2.64 13.37 3.65
N THR A 57 2.49 12.04 3.65
CA THR A 57 3.36 11.14 4.42
C THR A 57 4.80 11.12 3.91
N VAL A 58 5.05 11.29 2.60
CA VAL A 58 6.40 11.25 2.02
C VAL A 58 7.31 12.35 2.59
N GLN A 59 6.76 13.52 2.94
CA GLN A 59 7.56 14.62 3.51
C GLN A 59 8.09 14.26 4.90
N HIS A 60 7.32 13.50 5.68
CA HIS A 60 7.73 13.03 6.99
C HIS A 60 8.72 11.87 6.87
N LEU A 61 8.43 10.89 6.01
CA LEU A 61 9.30 9.71 5.82
C LEU A 61 10.69 10.05 5.29
N ARG A 62 10.81 11.08 4.44
CA ARG A 62 12.13 11.54 3.94
C ARG A 62 13.04 12.11 5.03
N ARG A 63 12.51 12.45 6.20
CA ARG A 63 13.31 12.92 7.35
C ARG A 63 13.88 11.78 8.19
N LEU A 64 13.38 10.55 8.02
CA LEU A 64 13.88 9.38 8.73
C LEU A 64 15.12 8.81 8.04
N SER A 65 16.10 8.40 8.85
CA SER A 65 17.35 7.79 8.37
C SER A 65 17.19 6.31 8.02
N GLU A 66 16.24 5.61 8.62
CA GLU A 66 15.96 4.19 8.36
C GLU A 66 14.45 3.97 8.16
N LEU A 67 14.10 3.35 7.03
CA LEU A 67 12.73 3.04 6.65
C LEU A 67 12.47 1.53 6.57
N ARG A 68 13.53 0.71 6.73
CA ARG A 68 13.43 -0.75 6.66
C ARG A 68 12.57 -1.27 7.79
N GLY A 69 11.57 -2.07 7.45
CA GLY A 69 10.60 -2.63 8.42
C GLY A 69 9.53 -1.65 8.90
N ALA A 70 9.64 -0.36 8.60
CA ALA A 70 8.63 0.64 8.93
C ALA A 70 7.48 0.69 7.90
N LEU A 71 7.66 0.06 6.74
CA LEU A 71 6.76 0.13 5.60
C LEU A 71 5.96 -1.18 5.45
N TRP A 72 4.68 -1.07 5.12
CA TRP A 72 3.79 -2.22 4.93
C TRP A 72 4.23 -3.10 3.75
N SER A 73 4.18 -4.43 3.95
CA SER A 73 4.74 -5.43 3.02
C SER A 73 3.78 -6.58 2.68
N GLY A 74 2.48 -6.44 3.01
CA GLY A 74 1.47 -7.49 2.84
C GLY A 74 0.83 -7.60 1.45
N HIS A 75 1.37 -6.93 0.41
CA HIS A 75 0.75 -6.86 -0.92
C HIS A 75 0.51 -8.24 -1.54
N THR A 76 1.46 -9.16 -1.41
CA THR A 76 1.36 -10.52 -1.97
C THR A 76 0.32 -11.37 -1.24
N ALA A 77 0.27 -11.28 0.10
CA ALA A 77 -0.71 -11.98 0.91
C ALA A 77 -2.15 -11.59 0.55
N LEU A 78 -2.39 -10.33 0.19
CA LEU A 78 -3.71 -9.86 -0.26
C LEU A 78 -4.10 -10.48 -1.60
N VAL A 79 -3.17 -10.55 -2.55
CA VAL A 79 -3.40 -11.25 -3.83
C VAL A 79 -3.70 -12.73 -3.60
N ASP A 80 -3.00 -13.39 -2.69
CA ASP A 80 -3.21 -14.80 -2.36
C ASP A 80 -4.57 -15.06 -1.68
N ALA A 81 -5.00 -14.18 -0.77
CA ALA A 81 -6.33 -14.25 -0.16
C ALA A 81 -7.44 -14.11 -1.22
N LEU A 82 -7.32 -13.12 -2.12
CA LEU A 82 -8.28 -12.91 -3.21
C LEU A 82 -8.30 -14.07 -4.21
N ALA A 83 -7.14 -14.62 -4.58
CA ALA A 83 -7.05 -15.78 -5.45
C ALA A 83 -7.75 -17.02 -4.87
N ARG A 84 -7.69 -17.19 -3.54
CA ARG A 84 -8.39 -18.25 -2.80
C ARG A 84 -9.85 -17.93 -2.49
N ARG A 85 -10.36 -16.76 -2.90
CA ARG A 85 -11.69 -16.24 -2.55
C ARG A 85 -11.93 -16.14 -1.04
N ASP A 86 -10.85 -15.97 -0.27
CA ASP A 86 -10.88 -15.75 1.18
C ASP A 86 -11.22 -14.28 1.45
N VAL A 87 -12.51 -13.97 1.41
CA VAL A 87 -13.03 -12.61 1.66
C VAL A 87 -12.69 -12.11 3.07
N PRO A 88 -12.87 -12.91 4.15
CA PRO A 88 -12.46 -12.48 5.50
C PRO A 88 -10.97 -12.16 5.58
N GLY A 89 -10.10 -13.03 5.04
CA GLY A 89 -8.66 -12.80 5.04
C GLY A 89 -8.25 -11.57 4.21
N ALA A 90 -8.86 -11.37 3.05
CA ALA A 90 -8.63 -10.19 2.22
C ALA A 90 -9.04 -8.90 2.94
N ARG A 91 -10.19 -8.91 3.64
CA ARG A 91 -10.65 -7.75 4.44
C ARG A 91 -9.70 -7.47 5.60
N ALA A 92 -9.28 -8.49 6.35
CA ALA A 92 -8.32 -8.33 7.43
C ALA A 92 -6.99 -7.73 6.96
N LEU A 93 -6.51 -8.09 5.77
CA LEU A 93 -5.29 -7.52 5.18
C LEU A 93 -5.45 -6.06 4.75
N VAL A 94 -6.62 -5.69 4.22
CA VAL A 94 -6.94 -4.29 3.89
C VAL A 94 -7.03 -3.46 5.16
N ASP A 95 -7.67 -3.99 6.21
CA ASP A 95 -7.76 -3.31 7.51
C ASP A 95 -6.37 -3.14 8.13
N ALA A 96 -5.53 -4.18 8.10
CA ALA A 96 -4.14 -4.10 8.56
C ALA A 96 -3.32 -3.05 7.79
N TYR A 97 -3.50 -2.95 6.47
CA TYR A 97 -2.86 -1.90 5.65
C TYR A 97 -3.30 -0.49 6.10
N ASN A 98 -4.61 -0.29 6.30
CA ASN A 98 -5.15 1.01 6.72
C ASN A 98 -4.66 1.37 8.13
N SER A 99 -4.74 0.44 9.09
CA SER A 99 -4.25 0.63 10.45
C SER A 99 -2.75 0.93 10.49
N HIS A 100 -1.95 0.22 9.70
CA HIS A 100 -0.52 0.51 9.60
C HIS A 100 -0.26 1.91 9.04
N SER A 101 -1.00 2.30 7.99
CA SER A 101 -0.85 3.63 7.37
C SER A 101 -1.20 4.76 8.36
N LEU A 102 -2.25 4.57 9.17
CA LEU A 102 -2.64 5.50 10.22
C LEU A 102 -1.61 5.56 11.35
N ALA A 103 -1.19 4.41 11.88
CA ALA A 103 -0.17 4.35 12.92
C ALA A 103 1.15 4.99 12.49
N LEU A 104 1.54 4.81 11.22
CA LEU A 104 2.73 5.43 10.65
C LEU A 104 2.62 6.95 10.66
N ILE A 105 1.51 7.53 10.19
CA ILE A 105 1.36 8.99 10.17
C ILE A 105 1.18 9.58 11.57
N GLU A 106 0.47 8.90 12.47
CA GLU A 106 0.31 9.31 13.86
C GLU A 106 1.67 9.37 14.58
N GLY A 107 2.51 8.36 14.40
CA GLY A 107 3.88 8.37 14.92
C GLY A 107 4.74 9.50 14.33
N LEU A 108 4.58 9.79 13.04
CA LEU A 108 5.35 10.82 12.32
C LEU A 108 4.86 12.27 12.54
N ALA A 109 3.65 12.45 13.05
CA ALA A 109 3.03 13.76 13.30
C ALA A 109 2.97 14.11 14.80
N GLY A 110 3.15 13.12 15.68
CA GLY A 110 3.29 13.31 17.12
C GLY A 110 4.70 13.69 17.59
N GLU A 111 5.69 13.67 16.69
CA GLU A 111 7.04 14.27 16.85
C GLU A 111 7.11 15.68 16.29
#